data_AF-A0A2H3KNS0-F1
#
_entry.id   AF-A0A2H3KNS0-F1
#
_cell.length_a   1.000
_cell.length_b   1.000
_cell.length_c   1.000
_cell.angle_alpha   90.00
_cell.angle_beta   90.00
_cell.angle_gamma   90.00
#
_symmetry.space_group_name_H-M   'P 1'
#
loop_
_entity.id
_entity.type
_entity.pdbx_description
1 polymer ?
#
loop_
_entity_poly.entity_id
_entity_poly.type
_entity_poly.pdbx_seq_one_letter_code
_entity_poly.pdbx_strand_id
1 'polypeptide(L)'
;MSNQPKRKAAKLGRNDPCHCGSGKKYKDCHLPLEQVERTEQMRLHQAQDTLLPRIIEAAQALPMQFPSALERFWQGKYQVEQLDELDTLEDRGAERFLTWFAFDLRQEDGRTLVEQLVADEAFELDPYERRLLQTWTTVRLRPYLIEMIKKGKGVIARDLLSDATYELADHKASRRLESGEVLVGHLVPVETPVGAEAPNYYLAGAAAQLTDDTAATLVAFAELHLADLRRTLPDAGWADLIKERSEIFNHFVTALPTEERDPTIFDRIISDGQIALKLTAASLAELLGRKPPDEEEEADSSPSS
;
A
#
# COMPACT_ATOMS: atom_id res chain seq x y z
N MET A 1 26.07 -32.87 4.96
CA MET A 1 26.31 -31.92 3.84
C MET A 1 27.08 -30.73 4.41
N SER A 2 28.26 -30.46 3.85
CA SER A 2 29.29 -29.62 4.47
C SER A 2 28.92 -28.14 4.39
N ASN A 3 28.72 -27.48 5.54
CA ASN A 3 28.45 -26.05 5.64
C ASN A 3 29.77 -25.29 5.52
N GLN A 4 30.16 -24.92 4.30
CA GLN A 4 31.34 -24.07 4.09
C GLN A 4 31.01 -22.62 4.48
N PRO A 5 31.83 -21.96 5.31
CA PRO A 5 31.66 -20.55 5.61
C PRO A 5 31.95 -19.74 4.32
N LYS A 6 30.95 -18.96 3.85
CA LYS A 6 31.15 -18.00 2.76
C LYS A 6 32.32 -17.07 3.13
N ARG A 7 33.43 -17.16 2.39
CA ARG A 7 34.57 -16.24 2.52
C ARG A 7 34.06 -14.81 2.46
N LYS A 8 34.33 -13.99 3.49
CA LYS A 8 34.17 -12.54 3.39
C LYS A 8 35.03 -12.09 2.20
N ALA A 9 34.42 -11.54 1.15
CA ALA A 9 35.16 -10.92 0.07
C ALA A 9 36.11 -9.89 0.67
N ALA A 10 37.41 -10.02 0.41
CA ALA A 10 38.40 -9.08 0.89
C ALA A 10 38.03 -7.68 0.36
N LYS A 11 37.89 -6.69 1.25
CA LYS A 11 37.64 -5.31 0.84
C LYS A 11 38.82 -4.86 -0.03
N LEU A 12 38.55 -4.51 -1.29
CA LEU A 12 39.55 -4.02 -2.23
C LEU A 12 40.25 -2.79 -1.64
N GLY A 13 41.57 -2.84 -1.55
CA GLY A 13 42.39 -1.75 -1.06
C GLY A 13 42.38 -0.59 -2.05
N ARG A 14 42.43 0.65 -1.54
CA ARG A 14 42.37 1.88 -2.35
C ARG A 14 43.37 1.92 -3.52
N ASN A 15 44.55 1.31 -3.36
CA ASN A 15 45.61 1.29 -4.38
C ASN A 15 45.65 -0.01 -5.20
N ASP A 16 44.79 -0.99 -4.93
CA ASP A 16 44.77 -2.28 -5.62
C ASP A 16 44.31 -2.10 -7.08
N PRO A 17 44.66 -3.03 -7.99
CA PRO A 17 44.10 -3.05 -9.33
C PRO A 17 42.56 -3.07 -9.28
N CYS A 18 41.92 -2.26 -10.11
CA CYS A 18 40.47 -2.18 -10.12
C CYS A 18 39.83 -3.47 -10.66
N HIS A 19 38.72 -3.89 -10.04
CA HIS A 19 38.01 -5.14 -10.38
C HIS A 19 37.38 -5.15 -11.78
N CYS A 20 37.25 -4.01 -12.45
CA CYS A 20 36.76 -3.95 -13.83
C CYS A 20 37.78 -4.39 -14.90
N GLY A 21 39.01 -4.74 -14.50
CA GLY A 21 40.05 -5.17 -15.43
C GLY A 21 40.69 -4.04 -16.26
N SER A 22 40.40 -2.78 -15.93
CA SER A 22 40.95 -1.61 -16.66
C SER A 22 42.46 -1.39 -16.49
N GLY A 23 43.12 -2.14 -15.60
CA GLY A 23 44.53 -1.94 -15.25
C GLY A 23 44.81 -0.69 -14.39
N LYS A 24 43.81 0.17 -14.13
CA LYS A 24 43.92 1.33 -13.24
C LYS A 24 43.85 0.92 -11.77
N LYS A 25 44.38 1.76 -10.88
CA LYS A 25 44.16 1.62 -9.43
C LYS A 25 42.69 1.85 -9.10
N TYR A 26 42.17 1.14 -8.10
CA TYR A 26 40.78 1.22 -7.68
C TYR A 26 40.33 2.66 -7.37
N LYS A 27 41.16 3.44 -6.67
CA LYS A 27 40.90 4.85 -6.37
C LYS A 27 40.76 5.78 -7.57
N ASP A 28 41.39 5.42 -8.69
CA ASP A 28 41.42 6.21 -9.93
C ASP A 28 40.41 5.66 -10.95
N CYS A 29 39.55 4.71 -10.53
CA CYS A 29 38.60 4.02 -11.37
C CYS A 29 37.21 3.92 -10.72
N HIS A 30 36.90 2.85 -9.99
CA HIS A 30 35.54 2.63 -9.47
C HIS A 30 35.26 3.31 -8.12
N LEU A 31 36.28 3.61 -7.31
CA LEU A 31 36.04 4.25 -6.00
C LEU A 31 35.32 5.62 -6.11
N PRO A 32 35.69 6.53 -7.04
CA PRO A 32 34.97 7.79 -7.19
C PRO A 32 33.53 7.59 -7.67
N LEU A 33 33.29 6.60 -8.53
CA LEU A 33 31.95 6.26 -9.04
C LEU A 33 31.06 5.76 -7.90
N GLU A 34 31.56 4.81 -7.09
CA GLU A 34 30.85 4.32 -5.90
C GLU A 34 30.60 5.42 -4.86
N GLN A 35 31.49 6.41 -4.76
CA GLN A 35 31.27 7.57 -3.89
C GLN A 35 30.15 8.47 -4.39
N VAL A 36 30.09 8.75 -5.69
CA VAL A 36 28.98 9.50 -6.31
C VAL A 36 27.67 8.76 -6.11
N GLU A 37 27.63 7.45 -6.37
CA GLU A 37 26.44 6.61 -6.18
C GLU A 37 25.95 6.60 -4.73
N ARG A 38 26.87 6.50 -3.75
CA ARG A 38 26.50 6.58 -2.34
C ARG A 38 25.91 7.93 -1.97
N THR A 39 26.47 9.02 -2.50
CA THR A 39 25.92 10.36 -2.30
C THR A 39 24.55 10.52 -2.93
N GLU A 40 24.34 9.97 -4.13
CA GLU A 40 23.03 9.94 -4.80
C GLU A 40 22.00 9.19 -3.96
N GLN A 41 22.32 7.98 -3.47
CA GLN A 41 21.43 7.19 -2.62
C GLN A 41 21.07 7.94 -1.32
N MET A 42 22.06 8.57 -0.67
CA MET A 42 21.82 9.36 0.54
C MET A 42 20.87 10.54 0.28
N ARG A 43 20.99 11.22 -0.86
CA ARG A 43 20.10 12.34 -1.21
C ARG A 43 18.68 11.88 -1.52
N LEU A 44 18.52 10.72 -2.17
CA LEU A 44 17.20 10.12 -2.38
C LEU A 44 16.53 9.74 -1.05
N HIS A 45 17.28 9.16 -0.11
CA HIS A 45 16.77 8.89 1.24
C HIS A 45 16.32 10.17 1.95
N GLN A 46 17.17 11.21 1.93
CA GLN A 46 16.83 12.51 2.51
C GLN A 46 15.58 13.12 1.88
N ALA A 47 15.47 13.07 0.55
CA ALA A 47 14.31 13.57 -0.17
C ALA A 47 13.04 12.75 0.17
N GLN A 48 13.15 11.44 0.35
CA GLN A 48 12.02 10.62 0.80
C GLN A 48 11.57 11.00 2.22
N ASP A 49 12.51 11.24 3.14
CA ASP A 49 12.22 11.66 4.51
C ASP A 49 11.51 13.03 4.59
N THR A 50 11.78 13.94 3.65
CA THR A 50 11.14 15.28 3.61
C THR A 50 9.87 15.33 2.78
N LEU A 51 9.81 14.58 1.68
CA LEU A 51 8.74 14.70 0.69
C LEU A 51 7.39 14.22 1.24
N LEU A 52 7.34 13.09 1.95
CA LEU A 52 6.09 12.58 2.50
C LEU A 52 5.44 13.58 3.49
N PRO A 53 6.14 14.11 4.51
CA PRO A 53 5.59 15.15 5.38
C PRO A 53 5.00 16.35 4.62
N ARG A 54 5.66 16.81 3.54
CA ARG A 54 5.17 17.93 2.71
C ARG A 54 3.91 17.57 1.93
N ILE A 55 3.80 16.34 1.43
CA ILE A 55 2.57 15.84 0.80
C ILE A 55 1.42 15.81 1.81
N ILE A 56 1.69 15.35 3.03
CA ILE A 56 0.68 15.31 4.10
C ILE A 56 0.25 16.73 4.51
N GLU A 57 1.18 17.68 4.59
CA GLU A 57 0.85 19.09 4.82
C GLU A 57 -0.03 19.65 3.70
N ALA A 58 0.28 19.34 2.44
CA ALA A 58 -0.56 19.72 1.30
C ALA A 58 -1.97 19.09 1.38
N ALA A 59 -2.08 17.83 1.84
CA ALA A 59 -3.38 17.19 2.06
C ALA A 59 -4.19 17.90 3.15
N GLN A 60 -3.54 18.27 4.27
CA GLN A 60 -4.16 19.01 5.37
C GLN A 60 -4.63 20.42 4.98
N ALA A 61 -4.04 21.01 3.93
CA ALA A 61 -4.49 22.27 3.36
C ALA A 61 -5.81 22.17 2.56
N LEU A 62 -6.44 21.00 2.47
CA LEU A 62 -7.70 20.76 1.75
C LEU A 62 -8.87 20.31 2.67
N PRO A 63 -9.15 21.03 3.78
CA PRO A 63 -10.10 20.56 4.81
C PRO A 63 -11.54 20.42 4.30
N MET A 64 -11.93 21.15 3.25
CA MET A 64 -13.28 21.09 2.68
C MET A 64 -13.60 19.72 2.05
N GLN A 65 -12.58 18.94 1.69
CA GLN A 65 -12.76 17.61 1.11
C GLN A 65 -12.79 16.50 2.15
N PHE A 66 -12.40 16.79 3.40
CA PHE A 66 -12.25 15.78 4.44
C PHE A 66 -13.57 15.10 4.81
N PRO A 67 -14.73 15.78 4.94
CA PRO A 67 -15.96 15.11 5.37
C PRO A 67 -16.33 13.90 4.49
N SER A 68 -16.40 14.08 3.18
CA SER A 68 -16.77 13.01 2.25
C SER A 68 -15.67 11.94 2.11
N ALA A 69 -14.40 12.35 2.14
CA ALA A 69 -13.28 11.42 2.09
C ALA A 69 -13.21 10.54 3.35
N LEU A 70 -13.43 11.14 4.52
CA LEU A 70 -13.42 10.46 5.81
C LEU A 70 -14.59 9.50 5.93
N GLU A 71 -15.80 9.94 5.54
CA GLU A 71 -16.98 9.09 5.46
C GLU A 71 -16.72 7.87 4.59
N ARG A 72 -16.09 8.05 3.42
CA ARG A 72 -15.72 6.97 2.51
C ARG A 72 -14.67 6.03 3.11
N PHE A 73 -13.59 6.55 3.67
CA PHE A 73 -12.47 5.74 4.16
C PHE A 73 -12.81 4.96 5.45
N TRP A 74 -13.65 5.54 6.32
CA TRP A 74 -14.06 4.96 7.60
C TRP A 74 -15.49 4.43 7.63
N GLN A 75 -16.17 4.37 6.48
CA GLN A 75 -17.56 3.89 6.37
C GLN A 75 -18.52 4.63 7.32
N GLY A 76 -18.32 5.95 7.48
CA GLY A 76 -19.13 6.79 8.36
C GLY A 76 -18.94 6.56 9.87
N LYS A 77 -17.96 5.74 10.29
CA LYS A 77 -17.69 5.46 11.71
C LYS A 77 -17.21 6.68 12.50
N TYR A 78 -16.58 7.64 11.83
CA TYR A 78 -15.96 8.82 12.43
C TYR A 78 -16.30 10.10 11.69
N GLN A 79 -16.30 11.22 12.43
CA GLN A 79 -16.47 12.57 11.90
C GLN A 79 -15.14 13.34 11.90
N VAL A 80 -15.07 14.45 11.15
CA VAL A 80 -13.83 15.23 10.96
C VAL A 80 -13.28 15.76 12.28
N GLU A 81 -14.15 16.05 13.25
CA GLU A 81 -13.79 16.52 14.58
C GLU A 81 -13.02 15.47 15.40
N GLN A 82 -13.04 14.20 14.98
CA GLN A 82 -12.34 13.09 15.66
C GLN A 82 -11.01 12.73 14.97
N LEU A 83 -10.62 13.43 13.90
CA LEU A 83 -9.47 13.07 13.07
C LEU A 83 -8.17 13.00 13.88
N ASP A 84 -7.97 13.90 14.85
CA ASP A 84 -6.79 13.93 15.71
C ASP A 84 -6.76 12.79 16.74
N GLU A 85 -7.92 12.22 17.09
CA GLU A 85 -8.04 11.06 17.99
C GLU A 85 -7.79 9.72 17.28
N LEU A 86 -7.91 9.66 15.95
CA LEU A 86 -7.84 8.41 15.18
C LEU A 86 -6.50 7.70 15.28
N ASP A 87 -5.40 8.42 15.50
CA ASP A 87 -4.09 7.77 15.71
C ASP A 87 -4.07 6.91 16.98
N THR A 88 -4.91 7.23 17.96
CA THR A 88 -5.07 6.44 19.19
C THR A 88 -6.19 5.39 19.02
N LEU A 89 -7.32 5.77 18.43
CA LEU A 89 -8.49 4.90 18.32
C LEU A 89 -8.30 3.74 17.33
N GLU A 90 -7.51 3.96 16.27
CA GLU A 90 -7.42 3.05 15.11
C GLU A 90 -5.98 2.67 14.76
N ASP A 91 -5.05 2.81 15.71
CA ASP A 91 -3.60 2.60 15.56
C ASP A 91 -3.03 3.32 14.32
N ARG A 92 -2.65 4.59 14.50
CA ARG A 92 -2.18 5.48 13.42
C ARG A 92 -3.26 5.73 12.34
N GLY A 93 -4.54 5.72 12.72
CA GLY A 93 -5.66 5.88 11.80
C GLY A 93 -5.63 7.20 11.03
N ALA A 94 -5.29 8.32 11.66
CA ALA A 94 -5.23 9.62 10.98
C ALA A 94 -4.15 9.60 9.90
N GLU A 95 -2.98 9.03 10.21
CA GLU A 95 -1.89 8.87 9.25
C GLU A 95 -2.25 7.95 8.08
N ARG A 96 -2.94 6.82 8.33
CA ARG A 96 -3.45 5.94 7.26
C ARG A 96 -4.43 6.69 6.35
N PHE A 97 -5.36 7.44 6.93
CA PHE A 97 -6.33 8.24 6.19
C PHE A 97 -5.67 9.32 5.32
N LEU A 98 -4.77 10.13 5.90
CA LEU A 98 -4.11 11.22 5.16
C LEU A 98 -3.22 10.69 4.03
N THR A 99 -2.58 9.55 4.23
CA THR A 99 -1.78 8.90 3.17
C THR A 99 -2.68 8.40 2.05
N TRP A 100 -3.79 7.71 2.36
CA TRP A 100 -4.77 7.29 1.36
C TRP A 100 -5.40 8.48 0.62
N PHE A 101 -5.75 9.55 1.34
CA PHE A 101 -6.28 10.78 0.75
C PHE A 101 -5.31 11.36 -0.28
N ALA A 102 -4.01 11.36 0.01
CA ALA A 102 -3.02 11.91 -0.90
C ALA A 102 -2.74 11.01 -2.12
N PHE A 103 -2.65 9.69 -1.91
CA PHE A 103 -2.16 8.73 -2.90
C PHE A 103 -3.26 8.05 -3.72
N ASP A 104 -4.48 7.95 -3.22
CA ASP A 104 -5.54 7.13 -3.80
C ASP A 104 -6.80 7.92 -4.14
N LEU A 105 -7.19 8.88 -3.31
CA LEU A 105 -8.44 9.62 -3.54
C LEU A 105 -8.35 10.43 -4.83
N ARG A 106 -9.19 10.06 -5.79
CA ARG A 106 -9.38 10.76 -7.05
C ARG A 106 -10.17 12.03 -6.81
N GLN A 107 -9.58 13.16 -7.19
CA GLN A 107 -10.15 14.49 -7.16
C GLN A 107 -11.12 14.69 -8.33
N GLU A 108 -11.82 15.83 -8.39
CA GLU A 108 -12.80 16.12 -9.45
C GLU A 108 -12.20 16.06 -10.86
N ASP A 109 -10.90 16.37 -11.01
CA ASP A 109 -10.16 16.30 -12.27
C ASP A 109 -9.65 14.90 -12.62
N GLY A 110 -10.00 13.89 -11.81
CA GLY A 110 -9.59 12.50 -11.97
C GLY A 110 -8.16 12.20 -11.54
N ARG A 111 -7.41 13.17 -11.01
CA ARG A 111 -6.05 12.96 -10.49
C ARG A 111 -6.06 12.73 -8.98
N THR A 112 -5.03 12.07 -8.46
CA THR A 112 -4.78 12.06 -7.00
C THR A 112 -4.02 13.32 -6.60
N LEU A 113 -3.96 13.65 -5.30
CA LEU A 113 -3.18 14.80 -4.84
C LEU A 113 -1.71 14.67 -5.24
N VAL A 114 -1.11 13.49 -5.11
CA VAL A 114 0.27 13.24 -5.57
C VAL A 114 0.43 13.56 -7.06
N GLU A 115 -0.50 13.15 -7.91
CA GLU A 115 -0.48 13.47 -9.36
C GLU A 115 -0.68 14.97 -9.63
N GLN A 116 -1.46 15.68 -8.80
CA GLN A 116 -1.62 17.13 -8.89
C GLN A 116 -0.34 17.87 -8.50
N LEU A 117 0.30 17.47 -7.39
CA LEU A 117 1.54 18.08 -6.89
C LEU A 117 2.72 17.95 -7.87
N VAL A 118 2.75 16.91 -8.71
CA VAL A 118 3.75 16.80 -9.79
C VAL A 118 3.64 17.95 -10.80
N ALA A 119 2.43 18.44 -11.06
CA ALA A 119 2.14 19.49 -12.02
C ALA A 119 2.05 20.89 -11.39
N ASP A 120 2.13 20.99 -10.06
CA ASP A 120 1.97 22.24 -9.33
C ASP A 120 3.30 22.98 -9.20
N GLU A 121 3.41 24.14 -9.87
CA GLU A 121 4.59 25.00 -9.78
C GLU A 121 4.75 25.67 -8.41
N ALA A 122 3.68 25.79 -7.62
CA ALA A 122 3.73 26.31 -6.26
C ALA A 122 4.29 25.28 -5.26
N PHE A 123 4.29 24.00 -5.60
CA PHE A 123 4.92 22.96 -4.81
C PHE A 123 6.40 22.84 -5.16
N GLU A 124 7.23 23.66 -4.50
CA GLU A 124 8.67 23.75 -4.80
C GLU A 124 9.40 22.43 -4.52
N LEU A 125 9.78 21.71 -5.57
CA LEU A 125 10.50 20.43 -5.49
C LEU A 125 11.96 20.59 -5.89
N ASP A 126 12.87 20.07 -5.05
CA ASP A 126 14.26 19.87 -5.46
C ASP A 126 14.37 18.74 -6.52
N PRO A 127 15.54 18.57 -7.18
CA PRO A 127 15.69 17.55 -8.22
C PRO A 127 15.44 16.10 -7.77
N TYR A 128 15.75 15.77 -6.51
CA TYR A 128 15.55 14.44 -5.93
C TYR A 128 14.10 14.23 -5.53
N GLU A 129 13.48 15.21 -4.86
CA GLU A 129 12.05 15.18 -4.52
C GLU A 129 11.20 15.07 -5.79
N ARG A 130 11.52 15.84 -6.84
CA ARG A 130 10.83 15.77 -8.13
C ARG A 130 10.90 14.37 -8.74
N ARG A 131 12.09 13.76 -8.73
CA ARG A 131 12.30 12.40 -9.25
C ARG A 131 11.48 11.39 -8.45
N LEU A 132 11.47 11.48 -7.12
CA LEU A 132 10.68 10.58 -6.27
C LEU A 132 9.18 10.75 -6.52
N LEU A 133 8.68 11.99 -6.44
CA LEU A 133 7.26 12.27 -6.59
C LEU A 133 6.69 11.74 -7.91
N GLN A 134 7.45 11.87 -9.00
CA GLN A 134 7.09 11.31 -10.31
C GLN A 134 6.88 9.79 -10.26
N THR A 135 7.78 9.06 -9.59
CA THR A 135 7.62 7.60 -9.40
C THR A 135 6.48 7.24 -8.43
N TRP A 136 6.12 8.14 -7.53
CA TRP A 136 5.09 7.91 -6.53
C TRP A 136 3.66 8.05 -7.09
N THR A 137 3.50 8.62 -8.29
CA THR A 137 2.20 8.74 -8.97
C THR A 137 1.50 7.41 -9.22
N THR A 138 2.24 6.29 -9.28
CA THR A 138 1.69 4.94 -9.47
C THR A 138 1.48 4.17 -8.17
N VAL A 139 1.85 4.75 -7.02
CA VAL A 139 1.75 4.09 -5.71
C VAL A 139 0.32 4.15 -5.21
N ARG A 140 -0.20 3.01 -4.73
CA ARG A 140 -1.56 2.88 -4.22
C ARG A 140 -1.56 2.09 -2.91
N LEU A 141 -2.64 2.19 -2.15
CA LEU A 141 -2.86 1.36 -0.97
C LEU A 141 -3.05 -0.10 -1.42
N ARG A 142 -2.22 -1.01 -0.91
CA ARG A 142 -2.29 -2.44 -1.28
C ARG A 142 -1.97 -3.35 -0.09
N PRO A 143 -2.44 -4.61 -0.13
CA PRO A 143 -2.10 -5.64 0.85
C PRO A 143 -0.87 -6.47 0.40
N TYR A 144 0.12 -6.61 1.27
CA TYR A 144 1.37 -7.32 0.99
C TYR A 144 1.60 -8.43 2.02
N LEU A 145 1.83 -9.65 1.56
CA LEU A 145 2.27 -10.77 2.38
C LEU A 145 3.77 -10.66 2.67
N ILE A 146 4.16 -10.74 3.94
CA ILE A 146 5.56 -10.77 4.33
C ILE A 146 6.12 -12.17 4.11
N GLU A 147 6.91 -12.36 3.04
CA GLU A 147 7.45 -13.67 2.68
C GLU A 147 8.76 -14.00 3.41
N MET A 148 9.59 -12.98 3.68
CA MET A 148 10.90 -13.20 4.28
C MET A 148 11.40 -11.99 5.07
N ILE A 149 11.87 -12.24 6.29
CA ILE A 149 12.57 -11.24 7.10
C ILE A 149 14.07 -11.31 6.85
N LYS A 150 14.67 -10.26 6.27
CA LYS A 150 16.13 -10.08 6.20
C LYS A 150 16.57 -9.38 7.48
N LYS A 151 16.80 -10.16 8.56
CA LYS A 151 17.08 -9.64 9.92
C LYS A 151 18.05 -8.45 9.92
N GLY A 152 17.57 -7.30 10.37
CA GLY A 152 18.35 -6.08 10.50
C GLY A 152 18.75 -5.44 9.16
N LYS A 153 18.08 -5.78 8.06
CA LYS A 153 18.27 -5.19 6.73
C LYS A 153 16.95 -4.71 6.12
N GLY A 154 15.91 -5.54 6.16
CA GLY A 154 14.65 -5.25 5.48
C GLY A 154 13.73 -6.46 5.45
N VAL A 155 12.67 -6.38 4.65
CA VAL A 155 11.73 -7.49 4.43
C VAL A 155 11.46 -7.67 2.96
N ILE A 156 11.16 -8.90 2.55
CA ILE A 156 10.60 -9.19 1.24
C ILE A 156 9.11 -9.35 1.41
N ALA A 157 8.34 -8.55 0.67
CA ALA A 157 6.90 -8.58 0.69
C ALA A 157 6.37 -8.86 -0.71
N ARG A 158 5.35 -9.71 -0.84
CA ARG A 158 4.66 -9.99 -2.10
C ARG A 158 3.28 -9.36 -2.07
N ASP A 159 2.95 -8.60 -3.11
CA ASP A 159 1.59 -8.10 -3.29
C ASP A 159 0.62 -9.26 -3.49
N LEU A 160 -0.42 -9.31 -2.66
CA LEU A 160 -1.42 -10.38 -2.68
C LEU A 160 -2.29 -10.37 -3.94
N LEU A 161 -2.30 -9.27 -4.73
CA LEU A 161 -3.19 -9.12 -5.89
C LEU A 161 -2.49 -9.25 -7.25
N SER A 162 -1.18 -9.00 -7.34
CA SER A 162 -0.42 -9.12 -8.60
C SER A 162 0.79 -10.05 -8.53
N ASP A 163 1.02 -10.70 -7.38
CA ASP A 163 2.18 -11.55 -7.09
C ASP A 163 3.55 -10.86 -7.27
N ALA A 164 3.58 -9.55 -7.51
CA ALA A 164 4.81 -8.77 -7.57
C ALA A 164 5.52 -8.75 -6.22
N THR A 165 6.84 -8.91 -6.23
CA THR A 165 7.67 -8.92 -5.02
C THR A 165 8.42 -7.59 -4.85
N TYR A 166 8.47 -7.11 -3.61
CA TYR A 166 9.05 -5.84 -3.20
C TYR A 166 10.08 -6.06 -2.11
N GLU A 167 11.25 -5.42 -2.22
CA GLU A 167 12.26 -5.37 -1.16
C GLU A 167 12.09 -4.08 -0.35
N LEU A 168 11.59 -4.20 0.88
CA LEU A 168 11.43 -3.09 1.78
C LEU A 168 12.74 -2.88 2.55
N ALA A 169 13.39 -1.73 2.37
CA ALA A 169 14.65 -1.39 3.03
C ALA A 169 14.40 -0.74 4.42
N ASP A 170 13.55 -1.38 5.22
CA ASP A 170 13.18 -0.90 6.55
C ASP A 170 13.77 -1.81 7.66
N HIS A 171 14.82 -1.29 8.29
CA HIS A 171 15.48 -1.94 9.42
C HIS A 171 14.55 -2.11 10.64
N LYS A 172 13.61 -1.18 10.90
CA LYS A 172 12.68 -1.24 12.03
C LYS A 172 11.57 -2.25 11.74
N ALA A 173 10.99 -2.23 10.54
CA ALA A 173 9.99 -3.21 10.12
C ALA A 173 10.54 -4.65 10.21
N SER A 174 11.81 -4.88 9.79
CA SER A 174 12.48 -6.19 9.89
C SER A 174 12.65 -6.74 11.32
N ARG A 175 12.33 -5.95 12.35
CA ARG A 175 12.38 -6.35 13.77
C ARG A 175 11.00 -6.52 14.40
N ARG A 176 9.93 -6.03 13.76
CA ARG A 176 8.56 -6.05 14.28
C ARG A 176 7.65 -6.99 13.50
N LEU A 177 7.93 -7.16 12.21
CA LEU A 177 7.19 -8.04 11.33
C LEU A 177 7.68 -9.49 11.44
N GLU A 178 6.75 -10.41 11.27
CA GLU A 178 6.98 -11.84 11.15
C GLU A 178 6.64 -12.35 9.74
N SER A 179 7.25 -13.47 9.36
CA SER A 179 6.93 -14.12 8.09
C SER A 179 5.50 -14.66 8.13
N GLY A 180 4.73 -14.43 7.07
CA GLY A 180 3.33 -14.84 6.97
C GLY A 180 2.34 -13.72 7.29
N GLU A 181 2.74 -12.68 8.03
CA GLU A 181 1.89 -11.52 8.30
C GLU A 181 1.54 -10.75 7.03
N VAL A 182 0.46 -9.96 7.09
CA VAL A 182 0.02 -9.08 6.01
C VAL A 182 0.19 -7.62 6.42
N LEU A 183 0.80 -6.84 5.54
CA LEU A 183 0.94 -5.39 5.66
C LEU A 183 -0.01 -4.70 4.67
N VAL A 184 -0.86 -3.81 5.15
CA VAL A 184 -1.72 -2.98 4.28
C VAL A 184 -1.22 -1.54 4.33
N GLY A 185 -0.67 -1.05 3.21
CA GLY A 185 -0.06 0.28 3.16
C GLY A 185 0.41 0.69 1.77
N HIS A 186 1.21 1.76 1.72
CA HIS A 186 1.76 2.33 0.50
C HIS A 186 3.26 2.06 0.43
N LEU A 187 3.71 1.32 -0.60
CA LEU A 187 5.14 1.11 -0.83
C LEU A 187 5.65 2.06 -1.90
N VAL A 188 6.54 2.97 -1.49
CA VAL A 188 7.15 3.96 -2.38
C VAL A 188 8.55 3.53 -2.81
N PRO A 189 8.89 3.54 -4.11
CA PRO A 189 10.26 3.32 -4.56
C PRO A 189 11.12 4.54 -4.23
N VAL A 190 12.38 4.31 -3.82
CA VAL A 190 13.30 5.40 -3.43
C VAL A 190 14.60 5.33 -4.23
N GLU A 191 15.44 4.34 -3.94
CA GLU A 191 16.72 4.14 -4.60
C GLU A 191 16.86 2.72 -5.16
N THR A 192 17.61 2.59 -6.24
CA THR A 192 18.02 1.28 -6.78
C THR A 192 19.47 1.02 -6.38
N PRO A 193 19.74 0.01 -5.53
CA PRO A 193 21.10 -0.40 -5.23
C PRO A 193 21.86 -0.79 -6.50
N VAL A 194 23.17 -0.56 -6.50
CA VAL A 194 24.02 -0.89 -7.65
C VAL A 194 23.97 -2.40 -7.91
N GLY A 195 23.65 -2.77 -9.15
CA GLY A 195 23.49 -4.16 -9.57
C GLY A 195 22.17 -4.81 -9.16
N ALA A 196 21.22 -4.06 -8.60
CA ALA A 196 19.85 -4.52 -8.40
C ALA A 196 18.99 -4.24 -9.65
N GLU A 197 18.05 -5.15 -9.94
CA GLU A 197 17.10 -5.01 -11.05
C GLU A 197 15.85 -4.19 -10.67
N ALA A 198 15.62 -4.01 -9.37
CA ALA A 198 14.47 -3.30 -8.82
C ALA A 198 14.91 -2.32 -7.72
N PRO A 199 14.15 -1.22 -7.50
CA PRO A 199 14.42 -0.31 -6.40
C PRO A 199 14.12 -0.97 -5.05
N ASN A 200 14.74 -0.42 -4.00
CA ASN A 200 14.25 -0.59 -2.65
C ASN A 200 12.98 0.24 -2.46
N TYR A 201 12.07 -0.33 -1.68
CA TYR A 201 10.81 0.28 -1.31
C TYR A 201 10.81 0.69 0.16
N TYR A 202 10.05 1.72 0.46
CA TYR A 202 9.82 2.23 1.80
C TYR A 202 8.33 2.34 2.04
N LEU A 203 7.92 2.26 3.31
CA LEU A 203 6.54 2.52 3.65
C LEU A 203 6.30 4.03 3.66
N ALA A 204 5.32 4.48 2.88
CA ALA A 204 4.79 5.84 3.00
C ALA A 204 3.67 5.85 4.03
N GLY A 205 3.84 6.67 5.07
CA GLY A 205 2.88 6.82 6.16
C GLY A 205 2.78 5.58 7.05
N ALA A 206 1.64 5.42 7.70
CA ALA A 206 1.32 4.24 8.49
C ALA A 206 0.79 3.10 7.62
N ALA A 207 1.00 1.87 8.09
CA ALA A 207 0.39 0.67 7.56
C ALA A 207 -0.33 -0.08 8.67
N ALA A 208 -1.39 -0.79 8.30
CA ALA A 208 -1.98 -1.79 9.19
C ALA A 208 -1.16 -3.10 9.11
N GLN A 209 -0.85 -3.67 10.26
CA GLN A 209 -0.21 -4.99 10.39
C GLN A 209 -1.26 -6.01 10.81
N LEU A 210 -1.41 -7.05 10.01
CA LEU A 210 -2.41 -8.10 10.19
C LEU A 210 -1.71 -9.45 10.39
N THR A 211 -2.40 -10.35 11.10
CA THR A 211 -1.91 -11.71 11.36
C THR A 211 -1.91 -12.57 10.10
N ASP A 212 -1.16 -13.66 10.17
CA ASP A 212 -0.89 -14.59 9.07
C ASP A 212 -2.12 -15.31 8.49
N ASP A 213 -3.16 -15.47 9.30
CA ASP A 213 -4.46 -16.05 8.93
C ASP A 213 -5.36 -15.10 8.12
N THR A 214 -5.00 -13.82 7.98
CA THR A 214 -5.86 -12.83 7.30
C THR A 214 -5.71 -12.82 5.78
N ALA A 215 -4.61 -13.34 5.22
CA ALA A 215 -4.27 -13.17 3.82
C ALA A 215 -5.33 -13.71 2.85
N ALA A 216 -5.80 -14.94 3.07
CA ALA A 216 -6.81 -15.57 2.20
C ALA A 216 -8.16 -14.85 2.28
N THR A 217 -8.59 -14.49 3.49
CA THR A 217 -9.85 -13.76 3.71
C THR A 217 -9.80 -12.37 3.11
N LEU A 218 -8.67 -11.67 3.20
CA LEU A 218 -8.49 -10.35 2.59
C LEU A 218 -8.66 -10.42 1.07
N VAL A 219 -8.03 -11.42 0.43
CA VAL A 219 -8.18 -11.64 -1.02
C VAL A 219 -9.63 -11.94 -1.38
N ALA A 220 -10.30 -12.86 -0.66
CA ALA A 220 -11.71 -13.17 -0.88
C ALA A 220 -12.62 -11.94 -0.71
N PHE A 221 -12.35 -11.10 0.30
CA PHE A 221 -13.05 -9.84 0.50
C PHE A 221 -12.86 -8.90 -0.71
N ALA A 222 -11.64 -8.76 -1.21
CA ALA A 222 -11.35 -7.96 -2.40
C ALA A 222 -12.01 -8.53 -3.68
N GLU A 223 -12.11 -9.85 -3.82
CA GLU A 223 -12.82 -10.51 -4.93
C GLU A 223 -14.31 -10.16 -4.96
N LEU A 224 -14.97 -10.05 -3.79
CA LEU A 224 -16.36 -9.60 -3.70
C LEU A 224 -16.53 -8.18 -4.23
N HIS A 225 -15.65 -7.27 -3.84
CA HIS A 225 -15.68 -5.89 -4.33
C HIS A 225 -15.35 -5.78 -5.82
N LEU A 226 -14.46 -6.63 -6.34
CA LEU A 226 -14.18 -6.72 -7.77
C LEU A 226 -15.38 -7.25 -8.55
N ALA A 227 -16.07 -8.26 -8.03
CA ALA A 227 -17.29 -8.80 -8.62
C ALA A 227 -18.41 -7.74 -8.66
N ASP A 228 -18.54 -6.94 -7.60
CA ASP A 228 -19.46 -5.80 -7.60
C ASP A 228 -19.06 -4.73 -8.63
N LEU A 229 -17.77 -4.36 -8.71
CA LEU A 229 -17.27 -3.41 -9.70
C LEU A 229 -17.55 -3.88 -11.13
N ARG A 230 -17.48 -5.19 -11.40
CA ARG A 230 -17.79 -5.77 -12.72
C ARG A 230 -19.24 -5.63 -13.15
N ARG A 231 -20.16 -5.31 -12.23
CA ARG A 231 -21.56 -5.01 -12.59
C ARG A 231 -21.68 -3.71 -13.38
N THR A 232 -20.77 -2.76 -13.17
CA THR A 232 -20.72 -1.49 -13.90
C THR A 232 -19.58 -1.46 -14.93
N LEU A 233 -18.48 -2.17 -14.67
CA LEU A 233 -17.30 -2.27 -15.53
C LEU A 233 -16.95 -3.74 -15.81
N PRO A 234 -17.60 -4.44 -16.76
CA PRO A 234 -17.50 -5.89 -16.94
C PRO A 234 -16.07 -6.44 -17.07
N ASP A 235 -15.15 -5.68 -17.67
CA ASP A 235 -13.77 -6.08 -17.90
C ASP A 235 -12.81 -5.66 -16.77
N ALA A 236 -13.33 -5.12 -15.66
CA ALA A 236 -12.51 -4.64 -14.55
C ALA A 236 -11.61 -5.76 -13.97
N GLY A 237 -10.35 -5.40 -13.74
CA GLY A 237 -9.36 -6.22 -13.04
C GLY A 237 -8.95 -5.63 -11.69
N TRP A 238 -7.91 -6.23 -11.08
CA TRP A 238 -7.37 -5.76 -9.80
C TRP A 238 -6.90 -4.31 -9.84
N ALA A 239 -6.30 -3.88 -10.96
CA ALA A 239 -5.84 -2.51 -11.13
C ALA A 239 -7.01 -1.50 -11.07
N ASP A 240 -8.16 -1.85 -11.68
CA ASP A 240 -9.36 -1.02 -11.63
C ASP A 240 -9.95 -0.99 -10.22
N LEU A 241 -10.00 -2.13 -9.53
CA LEU A 241 -10.45 -2.18 -8.14
C LEU A 241 -9.62 -1.26 -7.24
N ILE A 242 -8.29 -1.36 -7.33
CA ILE A 242 -7.38 -0.52 -6.54
C ILE A 242 -7.56 0.95 -6.91
N LYS A 243 -7.67 1.26 -8.21
CA LYS A 243 -7.84 2.63 -8.67
C LYS A 243 -9.15 3.26 -8.19
N GLU A 244 -10.24 2.49 -8.21
CA GLU A 244 -11.57 3.00 -7.93
C GLU A 244 -11.99 2.86 -6.48
N ARG A 245 -11.44 1.89 -5.73
CA ARG A 245 -11.94 1.47 -4.40
C ARG A 245 -10.85 0.95 -3.45
N SER A 246 -9.63 1.49 -3.45
CA SER A 246 -8.57 0.97 -2.56
C SER A 246 -8.90 1.09 -1.06
N GLU A 247 -9.83 1.96 -0.65
CA GLU A 247 -10.28 2.08 0.74
C GLU A 247 -10.84 0.78 1.33
N ILE A 248 -11.28 -0.18 0.50
CA ILE A 248 -11.79 -1.46 0.95
C ILE A 248 -10.77 -2.23 1.79
N PHE A 249 -9.46 -1.99 1.58
CA PHE A 249 -8.43 -2.64 2.41
C PHE A 249 -8.42 -2.06 3.82
N ASN A 250 -8.71 -0.76 4.00
CA ASN A 250 -8.93 -0.20 5.33
C ASN A 250 -10.25 -0.71 5.92
N HIS A 251 -11.31 -0.84 5.12
CA HIS A 251 -12.58 -1.42 5.58
C HIS A 251 -12.39 -2.83 6.13
N PHE A 252 -11.60 -3.66 5.45
CA PHE A 252 -11.21 -4.99 5.93
C PHE A 252 -10.47 -4.90 7.27
N VAL A 253 -9.47 -4.02 7.39
CA VAL A 253 -8.73 -3.80 8.64
C VAL A 253 -9.67 -3.43 9.78
N THR A 254 -10.61 -2.51 9.55
CA THR A 254 -11.55 -2.04 10.58
C THR A 254 -12.62 -3.06 10.96
N ALA A 255 -12.87 -4.05 10.11
CA ALA A 255 -13.81 -5.13 10.38
C ALA A 255 -13.17 -6.25 11.22
N LEU A 256 -11.84 -6.26 11.36
CA LEU A 256 -11.14 -7.23 12.20
C LEU A 256 -11.35 -6.91 13.70
N PRO A 257 -11.51 -7.93 14.55
CA PRO A 257 -11.70 -7.76 15.98
C PRO A 257 -10.42 -7.28 16.64
N THR A 258 -10.56 -6.41 17.63
CA THR A 258 -9.44 -5.87 18.40
C THR A 258 -8.96 -6.81 19.53
N GLU A 259 -9.77 -7.79 19.93
CA GLU A 259 -9.43 -8.76 21.00
C GLU A 259 -9.85 -10.20 20.62
N GLU A 260 -8.83 -11.09 20.52
CA GLU A 260 -8.85 -12.55 20.28
C GLU A 260 -9.31 -13.13 18.93
N ARG A 261 -8.61 -14.21 18.53
CA ARG A 261 -8.83 -15.01 17.32
C ARG A 261 -10.13 -15.82 17.44
N ASP A 262 -11.26 -15.25 17.02
CA ASP A 262 -12.50 -15.99 16.79
C ASP A 262 -12.47 -16.64 15.39
N PRO A 263 -12.47 -17.99 15.27
CA PRO A 263 -12.38 -18.65 13.97
C PRO A 263 -13.57 -18.40 13.04
N THR A 264 -14.71 -17.93 13.55
CA THR A 264 -15.91 -17.60 12.75
C THR A 264 -15.92 -16.17 12.23
N ILE A 265 -14.92 -15.36 12.61
CA ILE A 265 -14.87 -13.94 12.28
C ILE A 265 -14.74 -13.71 10.78
N PHE A 266 -13.94 -14.54 10.12
CA PHE A 266 -13.66 -14.40 8.69
C PHE A 266 -14.93 -14.61 7.86
N ASP A 267 -15.75 -15.59 8.23
CA ASP A 267 -17.05 -15.83 7.60
C ASP A 267 -17.99 -14.63 7.80
N ARG A 268 -17.98 -14.01 8.98
CA ARG A 268 -18.76 -12.79 9.26
C ARG A 268 -18.30 -11.60 8.42
N ILE A 269 -16.99 -11.34 8.31
CA ILE A 269 -16.47 -10.22 7.49
C ILE A 269 -16.88 -10.38 6.02
N ILE A 270 -16.77 -11.60 5.48
CA ILE A 270 -17.22 -11.90 4.12
C ILE A 270 -18.74 -11.71 3.98
N SER A 271 -19.53 -12.24 4.91
CA SER A 271 -20.99 -12.10 4.92
C SER A 271 -21.42 -10.64 5.03
N ASP A 272 -20.85 -9.87 5.95
CA ASP A 272 -21.17 -8.45 6.17
C ASP A 272 -20.78 -7.62 4.95
N GLY A 273 -19.65 -7.94 4.30
CA GLY A 273 -19.26 -7.35 3.03
C GLY A 273 -20.28 -7.63 1.92
N GLN A 274 -20.77 -8.87 1.80
CA GLN A 274 -21.84 -9.22 0.84
C GLN A 274 -23.15 -8.48 1.13
N ILE A 275 -23.55 -8.38 2.40
CA ILE A 275 -24.76 -7.68 2.83
C ILE A 275 -24.64 -6.19 2.49
N ALA A 276 -23.52 -5.55 2.83
CA ALA A 276 -23.28 -4.15 2.53
C ALA A 276 -23.37 -3.85 1.03
N LEU A 277 -22.75 -4.71 0.20
CA LEU A 277 -22.80 -4.58 -1.27
C LEU A 277 -24.20 -4.79 -1.84
N LYS A 278 -25.00 -5.71 -1.28
CA LYS A 278 -26.40 -5.89 -1.67
C LYS A 278 -27.25 -4.66 -1.32
N LEU A 279 -27.07 -4.09 -0.13
CA LEU A 279 -27.81 -2.91 0.31
C LEU A 279 -27.50 -1.70 -0.56
N THR A 280 -26.22 -1.44 -0.88
CA THR A 280 -25.84 -0.35 -1.78
C THR A 280 -26.39 -0.54 -3.19
N ALA A 281 -26.36 -1.77 -3.72
CA ALA A 281 -26.96 -2.08 -5.01
C ALA A 281 -28.48 -1.87 -5.02
N ALA A 282 -29.18 -2.23 -3.94
CA ALA A 282 -30.63 -2.04 -3.80
C ALA A 282 -31.00 -0.56 -3.71
N SER A 283 -30.28 0.23 -2.89
CA SER A 283 -30.50 1.68 -2.80
C SER A 283 -30.25 2.39 -4.13
N LEU A 284 -29.23 1.97 -4.89
CA LEU A 284 -28.97 2.50 -6.24
C LEU A 284 -30.07 2.12 -7.23
N ALA A 285 -30.59 0.89 -7.18
CA ALA A 285 -31.67 0.44 -8.04
C ALA A 285 -32.97 1.23 -7.77
N GLU A 286 -33.32 1.44 -6.50
CA GLU A 286 -34.47 2.23 -6.07
C GLU A 286 -34.35 3.69 -6.56
N LEU A 287 -33.18 4.32 -6.40
CA LEU A 287 -32.92 5.68 -6.87
C LEU A 287 -33.00 5.83 -8.39
N LEU A 288 -32.68 4.77 -9.14
CA LEU A 288 -32.78 4.72 -10.60
C LEU A 288 -34.15 4.22 -11.12
N GLY A 289 -35.12 3.96 -10.23
CA GLY A 289 -36.43 3.40 -10.59
C GLY A 289 -36.35 2.01 -11.23
N ARG A 290 -35.26 1.27 -10.99
CA ARG A 290 -35.04 -0.09 -11.47
C ARG A 290 -35.41 -1.07 -10.36
N LYS A 291 -36.22 -2.08 -10.68
CA LYS A 291 -36.59 -3.14 -9.74
C LYS A 291 -35.31 -3.93 -9.36
N PRO A 292 -35.03 -4.21 -8.08
CA PRO A 292 -33.93 -5.10 -7.71
C PRO A 292 -34.12 -6.47 -8.37
N PRO A 293 -33.04 -7.20 -8.70
CA PRO A 293 -33.17 -8.54 -9.26
C PRO A 293 -33.88 -9.42 -8.22
N ASP A 294 -35.02 -9.99 -8.60
CA ASP A 294 -35.88 -10.81 -7.74
C ASP A 294 -35.03 -11.98 -7.17
N GLU A 295 -34.93 -12.08 -5.84
CA GLU A 295 -34.40 -13.26 -5.17
C GLU A 295 -35.34 -14.43 -5.51
N GLU A 296 -34.79 -15.49 -6.10
CA GLU A 296 -35.54 -16.68 -6.49
C GLU A 296 -36.31 -17.24 -5.28
N GLU A 297 -37.64 -17.15 -5.33
CA GLU A 297 -38.54 -17.83 -4.40
C GLU A 297 -38.22 -19.34 -4.46
N GLU A 298 -37.67 -19.88 -3.36
CA GLU A 298 -37.71 -21.31 -3.07
C GLU A 298 -39.18 -21.74 -3.11
N ALA A 299 -39.57 -22.34 -4.23
CA ALA A 299 -40.87 -22.96 -4.40
C ALA A 299 -40.96 -24.14 -3.43
N ASP A 300 -41.70 -23.92 -2.35
CA ASP A 300 -42.25 -24.93 -1.44
C ASP A 300 -43.00 -25.99 -2.26
N SER A 301 -42.31 -27.11 -2.53
CA SER A 301 -42.92 -28.32 -3.05
C SER A 301 -43.30 -29.23 -1.89
N SER A 302 -44.38 -28.90 -1.21
CA SER A 302 -45.13 -29.85 -0.38
C SER A 302 -46.01 -30.72 -1.29
N PRO A 303 -45.80 -32.06 -1.39
CA PRO A 303 -46.78 -32.93 -2.03
C PRO A 303 -47.86 -33.28 -1.01
N SER A 304 -49.09 -33.00 -1.39
CA SER A 304 -50.30 -33.48 -0.74
C SER A 304 -50.53 -34.96 -1.07
N SER A 305 -50.97 -35.71 -0.05
CA SER A 305 -51.46 -37.11 0.00
C SER A 305 -50.47 -38.15 0.51
#